data_AF-A0A627T554-F1
#
_entry.id   AF-A0A627T554-F1
#
_cell.length_a   1.000
_cell.length_b   1.000
_cell.length_c   1.000
_cell.angle_alpha   90.00
_cell.angle_beta   90.00
_cell.angle_gamma   90.00
#
_symmetry.space_group_name_H-M   'P 1'
#
loop_
_entity.id
_entity.type
_entity.pdbx_description
1 polymer ?
#
loop_
_entity_poly.entity_id
_entity_poly.type
_entity_poly.pdbx_seq_one_letter_code
_entity_poly.pdbx_strand_id
1 'polypeptide(L)'
;LNRDNETESLRHQREVARITAMQYADAAVRNAALERENERHKKAMARQKEKPKAYYNDEAGRLLLQYSQQQAQTEGLIAAAKLSTTEKMTEAHKQLLSFQQRIADLSGKKLTADEQSVLAHKDEIALALQKLDISQQDLQHQNAFNELKKKTLTLTSQLADEESRVRQQHALALATMG
;
A
#
# COMPACT_ATOMS: atom_id res chain seq x y z
N LEU A 1 45.45 -16.66 17.84
CA LEU A 1 44.93 -15.34 18.27
C LEU A 1 43.65 -15.07 17.50
N ASN A 2 42.51 -15.09 18.18
CA ASN A 2 41.17 -14.91 17.61
C ASN A 2 41.05 -13.50 17.02
N ARG A 3 41.05 -13.41 15.68
CA ARG A 3 41.05 -12.14 14.92
C ARG A 3 39.68 -11.45 14.88
N ASP A 4 38.68 -12.10 15.45
CA ASP A 4 37.27 -11.73 15.30
C ASP A 4 36.80 -10.69 16.33
N ASN A 5 37.60 -10.40 17.37
CA ASN A 5 37.26 -9.43 18.44
C ASN A 5 38.35 -8.36 18.68
N GLU A 6 39.20 -8.08 17.68
CA GLU A 6 40.23 -7.04 17.79
C GLU A 6 39.66 -5.65 17.47
N THR A 7 39.83 -4.70 18.40
CA THR A 7 39.51 -3.28 18.18
C THR A 7 40.45 -2.66 17.15
N GLU A 8 40.00 -1.60 16.47
CA GLU A 8 40.78 -0.91 15.43
C GLU A 8 42.14 -0.42 15.93
N SER A 9 42.22 -0.01 17.20
CA SER A 9 43.48 0.38 17.86
C SER A 9 44.45 -0.80 18.02
N LEU A 10 43.95 -1.99 18.39
CA LEU A 10 44.77 -3.21 18.51
C LEU A 10 45.24 -3.70 17.14
N ARG A 11 44.41 -3.56 16.10
CA ARG A 11 44.78 -3.87 14.71
C ARG A 11 45.90 -2.96 14.22
N HIS A 12 45.76 -1.66 14.45
CA HIS A 12 46.74 -0.67 14.07
C HIS A 12 48.10 -0.89 14.76
N GLN A 13 48.11 -1.11 16.08
CA GLN A 13 49.35 -1.40 16.82
C GLN A 13 50.06 -2.65 16.29
N ARG A 14 49.31 -3.71 15.95
CA ARG A 14 49.89 -4.92 15.37
C ARG A 14 50.50 -4.65 14.00
N GLU A 15 49.80 -3.92 13.14
CA GLU A 15 50.29 -3.66 11.78
C GLU A 15 51.53 -2.76 11.81
N VAL A 16 51.58 -1.77 12.69
CA VAL A 16 52.79 -0.98 12.97
C VAL A 16 53.94 -1.87 13.43
N ALA A 17 53.70 -2.76 14.39
CA ALA A 17 54.74 -3.69 14.89
C ALA A 17 55.24 -4.64 13.79
N ARG A 18 54.34 -5.11 12.91
CA ARG A 18 54.67 -5.96 11.77
C ARG A 18 55.52 -5.24 10.72
N ILE A 19 55.14 -4.01 10.37
CA ILE A 19 55.89 -3.17 9.41
C ILE A 19 57.28 -2.84 9.98
N THR A 20 57.35 -2.54 11.28
CA THR A 20 58.62 -2.22 11.97
C THR A 20 59.53 -3.44 12.10
N ALA A 21 58.99 -4.63 12.32
CA ALA A 21 59.74 -5.88 12.43
C ALA A 21 60.27 -6.43 11.08
N MET A 22 59.94 -5.78 9.95
CA MET A 22 60.33 -6.23 8.61
C MET A 22 61.81 -5.87 8.34
N GLN A 23 62.74 -6.65 8.90
CA GLN A 23 64.18 -6.33 8.92
C GLN A 23 64.86 -6.32 7.53
N TYR A 24 64.28 -6.98 6.53
CA TYR A 24 64.84 -7.08 5.16
C TYR A 24 64.31 -6.03 4.17
N ALA A 25 63.42 -5.13 4.59
CA ALA A 25 62.88 -4.08 3.73
C ALA A 25 63.70 -2.78 3.82
N ASP A 26 63.88 -2.10 2.69
CA ASP A 26 64.47 -0.75 2.62
C ASP A 26 63.73 0.19 3.59
N ALA A 27 64.48 1.02 4.31
CA ALA A 27 63.94 1.97 5.27
C ALA A 27 62.89 2.91 4.64
N ALA A 28 63.05 3.27 3.38
CA ALA A 28 62.08 4.09 2.65
C ALA A 28 60.72 3.38 2.49
N VAL A 29 60.75 2.06 2.22
CA VAL A 29 59.54 1.24 2.04
C VAL A 29 58.83 1.02 3.36
N ARG A 30 59.58 0.80 4.46
CA ARG A 30 59.00 0.70 5.80
C ARG A 30 58.32 1.99 6.24
N ASN A 31 58.97 3.13 6.04
CA ASN A 31 58.41 4.43 6.42
C ASN A 31 57.14 4.75 5.61
N ALA A 32 57.16 4.51 4.30
CA ALA A 32 55.97 4.70 3.46
C ALA A 32 54.81 3.77 3.85
N ALA A 33 55.10 2.53 4.26
CA ALA A 33 54.08 1.60 4.74
C ALA A 33 53.49 2.04 6.10
N LEU A 34 54.33 2.55 7.00
CA LEU A 34 53.92 3.06 8.30
C LEU A 34 53.03 4.30 8.19
N GLU A 35 53.36 5.22 7.28
CA GLU A 35 52.54 6.40 6.99
C GLU A 35 51.16 6.01 6.45
N ARG A 36 51.08 5.07 5.51
CA ARG A 36 49.80 4.58 4.98
C ARG A 36 48.95 3.93 6.07
N GLU A 37 49.56 3.18 6.97
CA GLU A 37 48.85 2.55 8.08
C GLU A 37 48.35 3.57 9.11
N ASN A 38 49.15 4.60 9.42
CA ASN A 38 48.74 5.73 10.26
C ASN A 38 47.57 6.52 9.63
N GLU A 39 47.60 6.76 8.32
CA GLU A 39 46.51 7.43 7.61
C GLU A 39 45.22 6.62 7.61
N ARG A 40 45.31 5.30 7.42
CA ARG A 40 44.14 4.41 7.49
C ARG A 40 43.51 4.43 8.88
N HIS A 41 44.32 4.28 9.92
CA HIS A 41 43.85 4.34 11.30
C HIS A 41 43.17 5.69 11.62
N LYS A 42 43.76 6.81 11.15
CA LYS A 42 43.15 8.14 11.31
C LYS A 42 41.79 8.24 10.61
N LYS A 43 41.63 7.67 9.41
CA LYS A 43 40.36 7.64 8.68
C LYS A 43 39.32 6.72 9.35
N ALA A 44 39.74 5.57 9.88
CA ALA A 44 38.86 4.66 10.60
C ALA A 44 38.33 5.30 11.89
N MET A 45 39.20 5.96 12.65
CA MET A 45 38.83 6.72 13.86
C MET A 45 37.91 7.91 13.55
N ALA A 46 38.06 8.56 12.39
CA ALA A 46 37.16 9.62 11.95
C ALA A 46 35.75 9.09 11.65
N ARG A 47 35.64 7.97 10.93
CA ARG A 47 34.35 7.31 10.64
C ARG A 47 33.65 6.81 11.90
N GLN A 48 34.41 6.38 12.90
CA GLN A 48 33.85 5.93 14.18
C GLN A 48 33.30 7.09 15.03
N LYS A 49 33.72 8.34 14.76
CA LYS A 49 33.23 9.56 15.43
C LYS A 49 32.01 10.19 14.74
N GLU A 50 31.69 9.78 13.51
CA GLU A 50 30.46 10.22 12.84
C GLU A 50 29.27 9.52 13.48
N LYS A 51 28.50 10.25 14.29
CA LYS A 51 27.24 9.76 14.83
C LYS A 51 26.28 9.48 13.67
N PRO A 52 25.54 8.36 13.67
CA PRO A 52 24.50 8.13 12.67
C PRO A 52 23.50 9.30 12.74
N LYS A 53 23.18 9.90 11.60
CA LYS A 53 22.16 10.94 11.51
C LYS A 53 20.86 10.36 12.07
N ALA A 54 20.33 10.95 13.13
CA ALA A 54 19.03 10.58 13.67
C ALA A 54 17.99 10.72 12.56
N TYR A 55 17.25 9.65 12.28
CA TYR A 55 16.13 9.65 11.35
C TYR A 55 15.05 10.57 11.93
N TYR A 56 15.00 11.81 11.45
CA TYR A 56 14.02 12.81 11.89
C TYR A 56 12.65 12.41 11.34
N ASN A 57 11.82 11.84 12.21
CA ASN A 57 10.40 11.59 11.96
C ASN A 57 9.67 12.94 12.08
N ASP A 58 9.79 13.78 11.06
CA ASP A 58 9.16 15.10 11.01
C ASP A 58 7.63 14.97 11.11
N GLU A 59 6.96 15.94 11.73
CA GLU A 59 5.50 15.93 11.86
C GLU A 59 4.83 15.91 10.47
N ALA A 60 5.47 16.53 9.48
CA ALA A 60 5.03 16.54 8.09
C ALA A 60 5.04 15.13 7.46
N GLY A 61 6.11 14.35 7.64
CA GLY A 61 6.21 12.99 7.12
C GLY A 61 5.24 12.03 7.80
N ARG A 62 4.98 12.21 9.11
CA ARG A 62 3.94 11.44 9.82
C ARG A 62 2.55 11.76 9.28
N LEU A 63 2.24 13.03 9.07
CA LEU A 63 0.94 13.45 8.56
C LEU A 63 0.73 13.01 7.10
N LEU A 64 1.75 13.11 6.26
CA LEU A 64 1.72 12.60 4.87
C LEU A 64 1.50 11.09 4.84
N LEU A 65 2.17 10.34 5.73
CA LEU A 65 1.98 8.90 5.85
C LEU A 65 0.55 8.56 6.30
N GLN A 66 -0.02 9.33 7.24
CA GLN A 66 -1.40 9.15 7.70
C GLN A 66 -2.41 9.41 6.56
N TYR A 67 -2.27 10.52 5.82
CA TYR A 67 -3.15 10.81 4.68
C TYR A 67 -3.00 9.80 3.54
N SER A 68 -1.78 9.33 3.27
CA SER A 68 -1.54 8.28 2.28
C SER A 68 -2.24 6.97 2.66
N GLN A 69 -2.18 6.56 3.93
CA GLN A 69 -2.90 5.39 4.43
C GLN A 69 -4.42 5.58 4.32
N GLN A 70 -4.94 6.76 4.66
CA GLN A 70 -6.36 7.06 4.54
C GLN A 70 -6.85 7.02 3.08
N GLN A 71 -6.05 7.53 2.14
CA GLN A 71 -6.34 7.44 0.71
C GLN A 71 -6.38 5.99 0.24
N ALA A 72 -5.36 5.19 0.58
CA ALA A 72 -5.30 3.79 0.19
C ALA A 72 -6.49 2.97 0.73
N GLN A 73 -6.91 3.22 1.97
CA GLN A 73 -8.10 2.57 2.54
C GLN A 73 -9.38 2.97 1.80
N THR A 74 -9.53 4.24 1.46
CA THR A 74 -10.69 4.75 0.72
C THR A 74 -10.75 4.15 -0.68
N GLU A 75 -9.63 4.12 -1.39
CA GLU A 75 -9.52 3.51 -2.72
C GLU A 75 -9.81 2.01 -2.69
N GLY A 76 -9.32 1.28 -1.68
CA GLY A 76 -9.61 -0.14 -1.49
C GLY A 76 -11.11 -0.41 -1.28
N LEU A 77 -11.79 0.43 -0.49
CA LEU A 77 -13.24 0.33 -0.29
C LEU A 77 -14.02 0.64 -1.58
N ILE A 78 -13.56 1.62 -2.36
CA ILE A 78 -14.16 1.95 -3.67
C ILE A 78 -13.98 0.79 -4.64
N ALA A 79 -12.78 0.19 -4.72
CA ALA A 79 -12.49 -0.95 -5.58
C ALA A 79 -13.35 -2.17 -5.19
N ALA A 80 -13.45 -2.48 -3.90
CA ALA A 80 -14.28 -3.57 -3.40
C ALA A 80 -15.78 -3.35 -3.68
N ALA A 81 -16.27 -2.10 -3.54
CA ALA A 81 -17.65 -1.77 -3.89
C ALA A 81 -17.93 -1.91 -5.40
N LYS A 82 -16.96 -1.54 -6.25
CA LYS A 82 -17.04 -1.75 -7.71
C LYS A 82 -17.05 -3.24 -8.06
N LEU A 83 -16.17 -4.05 -7.46
CA LEU A 83 -16.20 -5.51 -7.69
C LEU A 83 -17.51 -6.15 -7.19
N SER A 84 -17.98 -5.79 -5.99
CA SER A 84 -19.23 -6.33 -5.44
C SER A 84 -20.48 -5.94 -6.24
N THR A 85 -20.45 -4.84 -6.99
CA THR A 85 -21.54 -4.43 -7.89
C THR A 85 -21.42 -5.08 -9.27
N THR A 86 -20.21 -5.40 -9.71
CA THR A 86 -19.99 -6.04 -11.02
C THR A 86 -20.36 -7.53 -11.02
N GLU A 87 -20.33 -8.22 -9.85
CA GLU A 87 -20.63 -9.66 -9.76
C GLU A 87 -22.12 -10.01 -9.52
N LYS A 88 -22.97 -9.05 -9.14
CA LYS A 88 -24.39 -9.33 -8.89
C LYS A 88 -25.22 -9.01 -10.14
N MET A 89 -25.35 -9.97 -11.07
CA MET A 89 -26.36 -9.87 -12.14
C MET A 89 -27.71 -9.49 -11.52
N THR A 90 -28.30 -8.39 -11.99
CA THR A 90 -29.63 -7.95 -11.55
C THR A 90 -30.68 -9.03 -11.89
N GLU A 91 -31.80 -9.04 -11.18
CA GLU A 91 -32.85 -10.02 -11.46
C GLU A 91 -33.40 -9.85 -12.88
N ALA A 92 -33.51 -8.60 -13.35
CA ALA A 92 -33.90 -8.29 -14.72
C ALA A 92 -32.91 -8.83 -15.76
N HIS A 93 -31.61 -8.76 -15.48
CA HIS A 93 -30.59 -9.33 -16.36
C HIS A 93 -30.68 -10.86 -16.46
N LYS A 94 -30.98 -11.54 -15.34
CA LYS A 94 -31.24 -13.00 -15.34
C LYS A 94 -32.51 -13.36 -16.10
N GLN A 95 -33.57 -12.55 -15.95
CA GLN A 95 -34.83 -12.72 -16.67
C GLN A 95 -34.67 -12.47 -18.17
N LEU A 96 -33.82 -11.53 -18.57
CA LEU A 96 -33.52 -11.27 -19.98
C LEU A 96 -32.81 -12.48 -20.61
N LEU A 97 -31.85 -13.08 -19.91
CA LEU A 97 -31.17 -14.29 -20.38
C LEU A 97 -32.12 -15.49 -20.50
N SER A 98 -32.96 -15.72 -19.49
CA SER A 98 -33.95 -16.81 -19.54
C SER A 98 -35.00 -16.58 -20.62
N PHE A 99 -35.39 -15.32 -20.87
CA PHE A 99 -36.29 -14.95 -21.96
C PHE A 99 -35.67 -15.19 -23.33
N GLN A 100 -34.39 -14.81 -23.54
CA GLN A 100 -33.67 -15.11 -24.77
C GLN A 100 -33.56 -16.61 -25.04
N GLN A 101 -33.26 -17.40 -24.00
CA GLN A 101 -33.24 -18.87 -24.12
C GLN A 101 -34.63 -19.41 -24.49
N ARG A 102 -35.69 -18.92 -23.84
CA ARG A 102 -37.07 -19.32 -24.14
C ARG A 102 -37.46 -18.99 -25.59
N ILE A 103 -37.08 -17.82 -26.11
CA ILE A 103 -37.30 -17.46 -27.51
C ILE A 103 -36.57 -18.43 -28.45
N ALA A 104 -35.32 -18.78 -28.15
CA ALA A 104 -34.55 -19.73 -28.94
C ALA A 104 -35.22 -21.12 -28.95
N ASP A 105 -35.70 -21.60 -27.80
CA ASP A 105 -36.36 -22.90 -27.67
C ASP A 105 -37.74 -22.97 -28.35
N LEU A 106 -38.39 -21.81 -28.52
CA LEU A 106 -39.66 -21.64 -29.23
C LEU A 106 -39.47 -21.46 -30.75
N SER A 107 -38.29 -20.99 -31.17
CA SER A 107 -37.96 -20.85 -32.59
C SER A 107 -37.82 -22.24 -33.24
N GLY A 108 -38.74 -22.58 -34.15
CA GLY A 108 -38.72 -23.85 -34.90
C GLY A 108 -39.70 -24.93 -34.42
N LYS A 109 -40.55 -24.67 -33.42
CA LYS A 109 -41.62 -25.59 -32.99
C LYS A 109 -43.00 -25.13 -33.46
N LYS A 110 -43.99 -26.04 -33.46
CA LYS A 110 -45.41 -25.65 -33.58
C LYS A 110 -45.80 -24.91 -32.31
N LEU A 111 -46.02 -23.61 -32.46
CA LEU A 111 -46.31 -22.70 -31.36
C LEU A 111 -47.79 -22.71 -31.02
N THR A 112 -48.10 -22.69 -29.73
CA THR A 112 -49.43 -22.34 -29.23
C THR A 112 -49.71 -20.84 -29.47
N ALA A 113 -50.98 -20.44 -29.39
CA ALA A 113 -51.37 -19.03 -29.58
C ALA A 113 -50.63 -18.10 -28.60
N ASP A 114 -50.44 -18.54 -27.36
CA ASP A 114 -49.72 -17.78 -26.34
C ASP A 114 -48.24 -17.62 -26.66
N GLU A 115 -47.59 -18.67 -27.18
CA GLU A 115 -46.18 -18.61 -27.58
C GLU A 115 -45.97 -17.77 -28.85
N GLN A 116 -46.93 -17.75 -29.77
CA GLN A 116 -46.91 -16.83 -30.91
C GLN A 116 -47.01 -15.37 -30.46
N SER A 117 -47.87 -15.07 -29.47
CA SER A 117 -47.97 -13.74 -28.88
C SER A 117 -46.67 -13.30 -28.23
N VAL A 118 -46.04 -14.18 -27.45
CA VAL A 118 -44.73 -13.90 -26.82
C VAL A 118 -43.63 -13.63 -27.86
N LEU A 119 -43.62 -14.35 -28.98
CA LEU A 119 -42.68 -14.10 -30.07
C LEU A 119 -42.99 -12.81 -30.84
N ALA A 120 -44.26 -12.47 -31.02
CA ALA A 120 -44.68 -11.22 -31.66
C ALA A 120 -44.26 -9.99 -30.83
N HIS A 121 -44.32 -10.09 -29.50
CA HIS A 121 -43.93 -9.03 -28.56
C HIS A 121 -42.49 -9.18 -28.03
N LYS A 122 -41.67 -10.04 -28.64
CA LYS A 122 -40.28 -10.30 -28.24
C LYS A 122 -39.48 -9.02 -28.00
N ASP A 123 -39.51 -8.11 -28.98
CA ASP A 123 -38.65 -6.94 -28.95
C ASP A 123 -39.11 -5.95 -27.87
N GLU A 124 -40.42 -5.84 -27.65
CA GLU A 124 -41.01 -5.02 -26.58
C GLU A 124 -40.65 -5.57 -25.19
N ILE A 125 -40.75 -6.89 -25.00
CA ILE A 125 -40.40 -7.56 -23.73
C ILE A 125 -38.90 -7.44 -23.45
N ALA A 126 -38.05 -7.66 -24.47
CA ALA A 126 -36.60 -7.51 -24.33
C ALA A 126 -36.22 -6.08 -23.95
N LEU A 127 -36.84 -5.08 -24.58
CA LEU A 127 -36.60 -3.66 -24.31
C LEU A 127 -37.09 -3.27 -22.91
N ALA A 128 -38.23 -3.79 -22.46
CA ALA A 128 -38.73 -3.59 -21.10
C ALA A 128 -37.78 -4.20 -20.04
N LEU A 129 -37.29 -5.43 -20.26
CA LEU A 129 -36.33 -6.09 -19.38
C LEU A 129 -34.98 -5.36 -19.34
N GLN A 130 -34.51 -4.84 -20.47
CA GLN A 130 -33.28 -4.04 -20.52
C GLN A 130 -33.42 -2.72 -19.75
N LYS A 131 -34.56 -2.02 -19.90
CA LYS A 131 -34.83 -0.81 -19.10
C LYS A 131 -34.91 -1.11 -17.61
N LEU A 132 -35.50 -2.25 -17.24
CA LEU A 132 -35.56 -2.69 -15.87
C LEU A 132 -34.17 -3.01 -15.31
N ASP A 133 -33.31 -3.66 -16.11
CA ASP A 133 -31.92 -3.94 -15.75
C ASP A 133 -31.14 -2.66 -15.47
N ILE A 134 -31.19 -1.67 -16.38
CA ILE A 134 -30.55 -0.36 -16.19
C ILE A 134 -31.06 0.31 -14.90
N SER A 135 -32.36 0.34 -14.68
CA SER A 135 -32.95 0.92 -13.46
C SER A 135 -32.51 0.19 -12.19
N GLN A 136 -32.42 -1.15 -12.22
CA GLN A 136 -31.91 -1.94 -11.10
C GLN A 136 -30.42 -1.69 -10.84
N GLN A 137 -29.60 -1.55 -11.89
CA GLN A 137 -28.19 -1.19 -11.78
C GLN A 137 -28.03 0.21 -11.17
N ASP A 138 -28.78 1.21 -11.66
CA ASP A 138 -28.76 2.58 -11.14
C ASP A 138 -29.14 2.62 -9.66
N LEU A 139 -30.16 1.87 -9.25
CA LEU A 139 -30.56 1.76 -7.85
C LEU A 139 -29.45 1.13 -6.99
N GLN A 140 -28.80 0.08 -7.48
CA GLN A 140 -27.67 -0.54 -6.77
C GLN A 140 -26.48 0.43 -6.65
N HIS A 141 -26.16 1.16 -7.71
CA HIS A 141 -25.10 2.17 -7.70
C HIS A 141 -25.40 3.30 -6.72
N GLN A 142 -26.64 3.80 -6.69
CA GLN A 142 -27.06 4.80 -5.71
C GLN A 142 -26.95 4.29 -4.27
N ASN A 143 -27.38 3.05 -4.01
CA ASN A 143 -27.27 2.45 -2.69
C ASN A 143 -25.81 2.28 -2.27
N ALA A 144 -24.96 1.77 -3.15
CA ALA A 144 -23.52 1.66 -2.90
C ALA A 144 -22.87 3.02 -2.64
N PHE A 145 -23.25 4.04 -3.41
CA PHE A 145 -22.79 5.40 -3.23
C PHE A 145 -23.22 6.00 -1.88
N ASN A 146 -24.48 5.78 -1.48
CA ASN A 146 -24.99 6.24 -0.19
C ASN A 146 -24.27 5.56 0.98
N GLU A 147 -24.01 4.25 0.89
CA GLU A 147 -23.22 3.51 1.88
C GLU A 147 -21.77 4.00 1.94
N LEU A 148 -21.14 4.27 0.79
CA LEU A 148 -19.81 4.88 0.75
C LEU A 148 -19.82 6.27 1.41
N LYS A 149 -20.80 7.12 1.10
CA LYS A 149 -20.93 8.45 1.72
C LYS A 149 -21.06 8.36 3.23
N LYS A 150 -21.87 7.43 3.75
CA LYS A 150 -21.97 7.17 5.19
C LYS A 150 -20.62 6.74 5.78
N LYS A 151 -19.94 5.76 5.16
CA LYS A 151 -18.63 5.29 5.62
C LYS A 151 -17.58 6.40 5.63
N THR A 152 -17.56 7.25 4.60
CA THR A 152 -16.66 8.41 4.55
C THR A 152 -16.94 9.37 5.70
N LEU A 153 -18.20 9.70 6.00
CA LEU A 153 -18.54 10.55 7.15
C LEU A 153 -18.05 9.93 8.47
N THR A 154 -18.25 8.64 8.65
CA THR A 154 -17.76 7.92 9.84
C THR A 154 -16.23 7.95 9.93
N LEU A 155 -15.53 7.67 8.83
CA LEU A 155 -14.06 7.70 8.80
C LEU A 155 -13.52 9.11 9.07
N THR A 156 -14.12 10.15 8.51
CA THR A 156 -13.71 11.54 8.78
C THR A 156 -13.88 11.90 10.25
N SER A 157 -14.99 11.46 10.89
CA SER A 157 -15.18 11.63 12.33
C SER A 157 -14.11 10.92 13.13
N GLN A 158 -13.83 9.65 12.82
CA GLN A 158 -12.81 8.86 13.50
C GLN A 158 -11.42 9.50 13.38
N LEU A 159 -11.09 10.03 12.20
CA LEU A 159 -9.79 10.68 11.97
C LEU A 159 -9.65 11.97 12.79
N ALA A 160 -10.72 12.76 12.90
CA ALA A 160 -10.73 13.96 13.74
C ALA A 160 -10.56 13.62 15.24
N ASP A 161 -11.21 12.55 15.70
CA ASP A 161 -11.07 12.06 17.07
C ASP A 161 -9.65 11.54 17.34
N GLU A 162 -9.05 10.82 16.39
CA GLU A 162 -7.66 10.36 16.48
C GLU A 162 -6.67 11.52 16.49
N GLU A 163 -6.81 12.50 15.60
CA GLU A 163 -5.97 13.71 15.58
C GLU A 163 -6.04 14.45 16.93
N SER A 164 -7.23 14.59 17.51
CA SER A 164 -7.43 15.19 18.84
C SER A 164 -6.69 14.40 19.93
N ARG A 165 -6.82 13.07 19.93
CA ARG A 165 -6.13 12.20 20.90
C ARG A 165 -4.62 12.28 20.77
N VAL A 166 -4.09 12.27 19.55
CA VAL A 166 -2.64 12.41 19.29
C VAL A 166 -2.13 13.75 19.80
N ARG A 167 -2.85 14.85 19.54
CA ARG A 167 -2.49 16.18 20.06
C ARG A 167 -2.50 16.23 21.59
N GLN A 168 -3.51 15.64 22.24
CA GLN A 168 -3.58 15.58 23.69
C GLN A 168 -2.43 14.77 24.29
N GLN A 169 -2.12 13.59 23.72
CA GLN A 169 -0.98 12.78 24.15
C GLN A 169 0.34 13.53 23.98
N HIS A 170 0.51 14.24 22.86
CA HIS A 170 1.70 15.05 22.61
C HIS A 170 1.84 16.19 23.62
N ALA A 171 0.74 16.91 23.91
CA ALA A 171 0.73 17.97 24.91
C ALA A 171 1.09 17.45 26.32
N LEU A 172 0.56 16.29 26.71
CA LEU A 172 0.90 15.64 27.97
C LEU A 172 2.36 15.18 28.03
N ALA A 173 2.91 14.64 26.93
CA ALA A 173 4.31 14.24 26.85
C ALA A 173 5.26 15.45 26.98
N LEU A 174 4.91 16.59 26.36
CA LEU A 174 5.66 17.83 26.53
C LEU A 174 5.57 18.36 27.97
N ALA A 175 4.39 18.30 28.59
CA ALA A 175 4.19 18.75 29.97
C ALA A 175 4.91 17.88 31.02
N THR A 176 5.20 16.62 30.70
CA THR A 176 5.90 15.67 31.61
C THR A 176 7.41 15.63 31.40
N MET A 177 7.95 16.29 30.36
CA MET A 177 9.39 16.38 30.08
C MET A 177 10.04 17.71 30.54
N GLY A 178 9.29 18.61 31.17
CA GLY A 178 9.78 19.85 31.79
C GLY A 178 9.75 19.78 33.31
#